data_AF-A0A9W9LCB6-F1
#
_entry.id   AF-A0A9W9LCB6-F1
#
_cell.length_a   1.000
_cell.length_b   1.000
_cell.length_c   1.000
_cell.angle_alpha   90.00
_cell.angle_beta   90.00
_cell.angle_gamma   90.00
#
_symmetry.space_group_name_H-M   'P 1'
#
loop_
_entity.id
_entity.type
_entity.pdbx_description
1 polymer ?
#
loop_
_entity_poly.entity_id
_entity_poly.type
_entity_poly.pdbx_seq_one_letter_code
_entity_poly.pdbx_strand_id
1 'polypeptide(L)'
;MPRQQINLEPYRDEIITLFQHGISSDSIGRTLESRYNIQVKERTIQSRLRKWGIRKRSRTTTADVVLHARIKVLFVQDRLTDKAMLKLLRQDGYDISERTLRRLRFQLGLHARASFEHDRSSSPVTLPVAVPVSMLAKEDSNP
;
A
#
# COMPACT_ATOMS: atom_id res chain seq x y z
N MET A 1 -26.02 -13.93 33.10
CA MET A 1 -24.78 -14.75 33.14
C MET A 1 -23.57 -13.80 33.21
N PRO A 2 -22.81 -13.78 34.32
CA PRO A 2 -21.59 -12.98 34.43
C PRO A 2 -20.57 -13.47 33.39
N ARG A 3 -19.99 -12.55 32.61
CA ARG A 3 -18.98 -12.89 31.61
C ARG A 3 -17.67 -13.22 32.33
N GLN A 4 -17.13 -14.43 32.13
CA GLN A 4 -15.80 -14.80 32.62
C GLN A 4 -14.76 -13.78 32.12
N GLN A 5 -14.13 -13.08 33.06
CA GLN A 5 -13.02 -12.19 32.75
C GLN A 5 -11.78 -13.03 32.55
N ILE A 6 -11.43 -13.28 31.30
CA ILE A 6 -10.14 -13.88 30.95
C ILE A 6 -9.07 -12.80 31.08
N ASN A 7 -8.07 -13.07 31.91
CA ASN A 7 -6.90 -12.22 32.09
C ASN A 7 -5.91 -12.49 30.94
N LEU A 8 -5.93 -11.60 29.95
CA LEU A 8 -5.06 -11.65 28.77
C LEU A 8 -3.81 -10.77 28.92
N GLU A 9 -3.62 -10.15 30.08
CA GLU A 9 -2.44 -9.33 30.36
C GLU A 9 -1.11 -10.09 30.27
N PRO A 10 -0.98 -11.34 30.74
CA PRO A 10 0.28 -12.10 30.64
C PRO A 10 0.69 -12.36 29.19
N TYR A 11 -0.30 -12.50 28.30
CA TYR A 11 -0.11 -12.83 26.89
C TYR A 11 -0.16 -11.58 26.00
N ARG A 12 -0.17 -10.39 26.61
CA ARG A 12 -0.26 -9.12 25.89
C ARG A 12 0.78 -9.05 24.79
N ASP A 13 2.05 -9.25 25.11
CA ASP A 13 3.14 -9.05 24.15
C ASP A 13 3.08 -10.05 22.99
N GLU A 14 2.70 -11.31 23.25
CA GLU A 14 2.54 -12.31 22.20
C GLU A 14 1.34 -12.00 21.29
N ILE A 15 0.20 -11.59 21.85
CA ILE A 15 -0.96 -11.15 21.06
C ILE A 15 -0.58 -9.98 20.15
N ILE A 16 0.25 -9.07 20.68
CA ILE A 16 0.73 -7.89 19.97
C ILE A 16 1.66 -8.25 18.83
N THR A 17 2.62 -9.15 19.05
CA THR A 17 3.53 -9.59 18.00
C THR A 17 2.76 -10.32 16.91
N LEU A 18 1.89 -11.28 17.26
CA LEU A 18 1.05 -12.00 16.30
C LEU A 18 0.18 -11.03 15.47
N PHE A 19 -0.42 -10.04 16.13
CA PHE A 19 -1.23 -9.02 15.44
C PHE A 19 -0.39 -8.12 14.53
N GLN A 20 0.86 -7.82 14.90
CA GLN A 20 1.81 -7.08 14.05
C GLN A 20 2.31 -7.90 12.86
N HIS A 21 2.44 -9.21 13.01
CA HIS A 21 2.72 -10.14 11.91
C HIS A 21 1.53 -10.30 10.94
N GLY A 22 0.41 -9.62 11.18
CA GLY A 22 -0.76 -9.63 10.31
C GLY A 22 -1.69 -10.82 10.55
N ILE A 23 -1.51 -11.55 11.64
CA ILE A 23 -2.38 -12.68 12.00
C ILE A 23 -3.74 -12.14 12.44
N SER A 24 -4.81 -12.75 11.92
CA SER A 24 -6.17 -12.34 12.24
C SER A 24 -6.51 -12.62 13.71
N SER A 25 -7.33 -11.77 14.32
CA SER A 25 -7.77 -11.92 15.71
C SER A 25 -8.36 -13.31 16.01
N ASP A 26 -9.09 -13.90 15.05
CA ASP A 26 -9.62 -15.27 15.17
C ASP A 26 -8.50 -16.33 15.24
N SER A 27 -7.48 -16.19 14.39
CA SER A 27 -6.31 -17.09 14.39
C SER A 27 -5.43 -16.90 15.63
N ILE A 28 -5.33 -15.68 16.16
CA ILE A 28 -4.67 -15.42 17.45
C ILE A 28 -5.42 -16.15 18.57
N GLY A 29 -6.76 -16.13 18.56
CA GLY A 29 -7.58 -16.89 19.51
C GLY A 29 -7.30 -18.38 19.46
N ARG A 30 -7.28 -18.97 18.26
CA ARG A 30 -6.90 -20.38 18.07
C ARG A 30 -5.49 -20.68 18.56
N THR A 31 -4.53 -19.79 18.32
CA THR A 31 -3.14 -19.97 18.78
C THR A 31 -3.04 -19.97 20.30
N LEU A 32 -3.75 -19.07 20.97
CA LEU A 32 -3.83 -19.01 22.43
C LEU A 32 -4.52 -20.24 23.02
N GLU A 33 -5.55 -20.74 22.35
CA GLU A 33 -6.23 -21.98 22.74
C GLU A 33 -5.30 -23.18 22.60
N SER A 34 -4.59 -23.34 21.48
CA SER A 34 -3.68 -24.48 21.29
C SER A 34 -2.45 -24.45 22.20
N ARG A 35 -1.90 -23.27 22.51
CA ARG A 35 -0.67 -23.15 23.32
C ARG A 35 -0.91 -23.09 24.82
N TYR A 36 -1.96 -22.39 25.24
CA TYR A 36 -2.22 -22.07 26.64
C TYR A 36 -3.56 -22.63 27.14
N ASN A 37 -4.32 -23.31 26.29
CA ASN A 37 -5.66 -23.83 26.59
C ASN A 37 -6.66 -22.74 27.02
N ILE A 38 -6.49 -21.51 26.50
CA ILE A 38 -7.34 -20.36 26.81
C ILE A 38 -8.28 -20.09 25.63
N GLN A 39 -9.57 -20.28 25.84
CA GLN A 39 -10.59 -19.99 24.82
C GLN A 39 -10.92 -18.50 24.77
N VAL A 40 -10.41 -17.81 23.76
CA VAL A 40 -10.64 -16.38 23.56
C VAL A 40 -11.37 -16.14 22.26
N LYS A 41 -12.59 -15.60 22.34
CA LYS A 41 -13.32 -15.16 21.13
C LYS A 41 -12.63 -13.94 20.50
N GLU A 42 -12.70 -13.83 19.18
CA GLU A 42 -12.19 -12.68 18.41
C GLU A 42 -12.57 -11.33 19.04
N ARG A 43 -13.84 -11.16 19.40
CA ARG A 43 -14.35 -9.91 20.03
C ARG A 43 -13.58 -9.51 21.29
N THR A 44 -13.11 -10.49 22.07
CA THR A 44 -12.38 -10.27 23.30
C THR A 44 -10.96 -9.80 22.97
N ILE A 45 -10.32 -10.41 21.98
CA ILE A 45 -9.00 -9.99 21.49
C ILE A 45 -9.08 -8.57 20.92
N GLN A 46 -10.06 -8.28 20.06
CA GLN A 46 -10.27 -6.93 19.54
C GLN A 46 -10.52 -5.90 20.64
N SER A 47 -11.34 -6.22 21.65
CA SER A 47 -11.59 -5.35 22.79
C SER A 47 -10.32 -5.09 23.62
N ARG A 48 -9.51 -6.12 23.86
CA ARG A 48 -8.22 -5.98 24.55
C ARG A 48 -7.20 -5.18 23.74
N LEU A 49 -7.08 -5.46 22.44
CA LEU A 49 -6.24 -4.67 21.52
C LEU A 49 -6.64 -3.18 21.56
N ARG A 50 -7.94 -2.87 21.56
CA ARG A 50 -8.43 -1.50 21.73
C ARG A 50 -8.06 -0.91 23.09
N LYS A 51 -8.25 -1.66 24.19
CA LYS A 51 -7.88 -1.23 25.55
C LYS A 51 -6.37 -0.98 25.68
N TRP A 52 -5.54 -1.77 25.01
CA TRP A 52 -4.09 -1.61 24.97
C TRP A 52 -3.62 -0.51 24.01
N GLY A 53 -4.54 0.15 23.30
CA GLY A 53 -4.21 1.21 22.33
C GLY A 53 -3.62 0.69 21.01
N ILE A 54 -3.79 -0.59 20.73
CA ILE A 54 -3.12 -1.30 19.65
C ILE A 54 -4.04 -1.33 18.46
N ARG A 55 -3.82 -0.34 17.59
CA ARG A 55 -4.47 -0.26 16.29
C ARG A 55 -3.57 -0.94 15.26
N LYS A 56 -4.19 -1.58 14.26
CA LYS A 56 -3.47 -2.02 13.05
C LYS A 56 -2.69 -0.81 12.57
N ARG A 57 -1.37 -0.97 12.46
CA ARG A 57 -0.37 0.09 12.52
C ARG A 57 -0.55 1.10 11.36
N SER A 58 -1.51 2.02 11.43
CA SER A 58 -1.47 3.29 10.69
C SER A 58 -0.61 4.27 11.50
N ARG A 59 0.59 3.83 11.88
CA ARG A 59 1.45 4.57 12.82
C ARG A 59 2.03 5.73 12.05
N THR A 60 1.26 6.81 12.04
CA THR A 60 1.76 8.17 11.92
C THR A 60 2.38 8.51 10.57
N THR A 61 1.75 8.06 9.48
CA THR A 61 2.03 8.56 8.12
C THR A 61 2.06 10.10 8.04
N THR A 62 1.36 10.79 8.95
CA THR A 62 1.27 12.26 9.00
C THR A 62 2.34 12.96 9.86
N ALA A 63 3.07 12.23 10.73
CA ALA A 63 4.11 12.84 11.56
C ALA A 63 5.51 12.27 11.31
N ASP A 64 5.63 11.32 10.39
CA ASP A 64 6.91 10.75 10.02
C ASP A 64 7.68 11.71 9.10
N VAL A 65 8.72 12.34 9.65
CA VAL A 65 9.61 13.27 8.96
C VAL A 65 10.35 12.58 7.81
N VAL A 66 10.68 11.29 7.95
CA VAL A 66 11.38 10.51 6.93
C VAL A 66 10.47 10.30 5.73
N LEU A 67 9.19 9.98 5.99
CA LEU A 67 8.19 9.87 4.95
C LEU A 67 7.94 11.20 4.23
N HIS A 68 7.89 12.33 4.96
CA HIS A 68 7.76 13.65 4.36
C HIS A 68 8.96 13.99 3.45
N ALA A 69 10.18 13.66 3.88
CA ALA A 69 11.37 13.83 3.06
C ALA A 69 11.32 12.98 1.79
N ARG A 70 10.89 11.71 1.90
CA ARG A 70 10.72 10.80 0.75
C ARG A 70 9.70 11.33 -0.25
N ILE A 71 8.53 11.80 0.23
CA ILE A 71 7.49 12.42 -0.62
C ILE A 71 8.04 13.64 -1.36
N LYS A 72 8.82 14.51 -0.68
CA LYS A 72 9.45 15.67 -1.34
C LYS A 72 10.42 15.26 -2.42
N VAL A 73 11.31 14.30 -2.14
CA VAL A 73 12.30 13.81 -3.11
C VAL A 73 11.61 13.25 -4.36
N LEU A 74 10.64 12.35 -4.18
CA LEU A 74 9.89 11.73 -5.29
C LEU A 74 9.10 12.75 -6.13
N PHE A 75 8.63 13.83 -5.52
CA PHE A 75 7.87 14.87 -6.23
C PHE A 75 8.75 15.93 -6.91
N VAL A 76 9.86 16.33 -6.27
CA VAL A 76 10.75 17.39 -6.76
C VAL A 76 11.77 16.84 -7.77
N GLN A 77 12.36 15.68 -7.50
CA GLN A 77 13.38 15.07 -8.38
C GLN A 77 12.74 14.27 -9.52
N ASP A 78 11.88 13.29 -9.19
CA ASP A 78 11.33 12.38 -10.21
C ASP A 78 10.03 12.88 -10.87
N ARG A 79 9.44 14.00 -10.40
CA ARG A 79 8.16 14.56 -10.92
C ARG A 79 7.03 13.52 -10.99
N LEU A 80 7.02 12.55 -10.07
CA LEU A 80 6.11 11.40 -10.14
C LEU A 80 4.65 11.78 -9.89
N THR A 81 3.75 11.02 -10.52
CA THR A 81 2.31 11.10 -10.22
C THR A 81 1.99 10.46 -8.87
N ASP A 82 0.89 10.91 -8.25
CA ASP A 82 0.42 10.40 -6.95
C ASP A 82 0.34 8.86 -6.90
N LYS A 83 -0.05 8.21 -8.02
CA LYS A 83 -0.13 6.74 -8.15
C LYS A 83 1.24 6.08 -8.13
N ALA A 84 2.22 6.64 -8.83
CA ALA A 84 3.57 6.10 -8.89
C ALA A 84 4.31 6.30 -7.55
N MET A 85 4.15 7.48 -6.94
CA MET A 85 4.64 7.73 -5.58
C MET A 85 4.07 6.75 -4.57
N LEU A 86 2.76 6.47 -4.62
CA LEU A 86 2.12 5.52 -3.73
C LEU A 86 2.67 4.09 -3.90
N LYS A 87 2.99 3.68 -5.12
CA LYS A 87 3.61 2.37 -5.38
C LYS A 87 4.99 2.25 -4.74
N LEU A 88 5.83 3.28 -4.89
CA LEU A 88 7.17 3.32 -4.27
C LEU A 88 7.09 3.36 -2.75
N LEU A 89 6.18 4.17 -2.19
CA LEU A 89 5.99 4.23 -0.74
C LEU A 89 5.53 2.89 -0.17
N ARG A 90 4.70 2.13 -0.89
CA ARG A 90 4.33 0.76 -0.50
C ARG A 90 5.51 -0.21 -0.59
N GLN A 91 6.37 -0.08 -1.59
CA GLN A 91 7.60 -0.88 -1.71
C GLN A 91 8.59 -0.59 -0.57
N ASP A 92 8.67 0.67 -0.15
CA ASP A 92 9.46 1.11 1.01
C ASP A 92 8.83 0.66 2.36
N GLY A 93 7.69 -0.03 2.33
CA GLY A 93 7.03 -0.60 3.52
C GLY A 93 6.01 0.32 4.19
N TYR A 94 5.67 1.45 3.57
CA TYR A 94 4.66 2.36 4.08
C TYR A 94 3.24 2.02 3.57
N ASP A 95 2.33 1.71 4.48
CA ASP A 95 0.92 1.47 4.15
C ASP A 95 0.11 2.78 4.13
N ILE A 96 0.14 3.47 2.98
CA ILE A 96 -0.45 4.79 2.79
C ILE A 96 -1.58 4.74 1.76
N SER A 97 -2.66 5.48 2.03
CA SER A 97 -3.77 5.69 1.10
C SER A 97 -3.57 6.95 0.23
N GLU A 98 -4.15 6.97 -0.97
CA GLU A 98 -4.04 8.10 -1.91
C GLU A 98 -4.57 9.42 -1.32
N ARG A 99 -5.83 9.43 -0.84
CA ARG A 99 -6.05 9.66 0.59
C ARG A 99 -5.15 10.65 1.33
N THR A 100 -4.34 10.01 2.17
CA THR A 100 -3.32 10.55 3.04
C THR A 100 -2.17 11.17 2.26
N LEU A 101 -1.74 10.57 1.14
CA LEU A 101 -0.65 11.11 0.31
C LEU A 101 -1.00 12.51 -0.21
N ARG A 102 -2.22 12.71 -0.71
CA ARG A 102 -2.70 14.01 -1.18
C ARG A 102 -2.73 15.04 -0.05
N ARG A 103 -3.21 14.65 1.14
CA ARG A 103 -3.20 15.52 2.33
C ARG A 103 -1.78 15.93 2.73
N LEU A 104 -0.83 14.98 2.72
CA LEU A 104 0.58 15.25 2.99
C LEU A 104 1.18 16.20 1.97
N ARG A 105 0.84 16.02 0.70
CA ARG A 105 1.27 16.91 -0.39
C ARG A 105 0.83 18.35 -0.14
N PHE A 106 -0.42 18.55 0.28
CA PHE A 106 -0.93 19.86 0.69
C PHE A 106 -0.21 20.42 1.94
N GLN A 107 0.01 19.61 2.97
CA GLN A 107 0.73 20.06 4.18
C GLN A 107 2.18 20.47 3.90
N LEU A 108 2.82 19.85 2.90
CA LEU A 108 4.20 20.14 2.50
C LEU A 108 4.32 21.29 1.50
N GLY A 109 3.20 21.95 1.14
CA GLY A 109 3.20 23.06 0.18
C GLY A 109 3.42 22.62 -1.28
N LEU A 110 3.30 21.33 -1.59
CA LEU A 110 3.51 20.75 -2.91
C LEU A 110 2.23 20.88 -3.77
N HIS A 111 1.80 22.13 -4.00
CA HIS A 111 0.53 22.48 -4.66
C HIS A 111 0.55 22.35 -6.20
N ALA A 112 1.69 22.00 -6.80
CA ALA A 112 1.79 21.90 -8.25
C ALA A 112 0.90 20.75 -8.77
N ARG A 113 0.11 21.03 -9.82
CA ARG A 113 -0.47 19.95 -10.62
C ARG A 113 0.71 19.23 -11.26
N ALA A 114 0.93 17.97 -10.91
CA ALA A 114 1.85 17.12 -11.67
C ALA A 114 1.21 16.85 -13.03
N SER A 115 1.29 17.81 -13.94
CA SER A 115 1.16 17.59 -15.36
C SER A 115 2.55 17.15 -15.82
N PHE A 116 2.76 15.83 -15.84
CA PHE A 116 3.67 15.26 -16.82
C PHE A 116 3.15 13.89 -17.22
N GLU A 117 2.74 13.84 -18.49
CA GLU A 117 2.40 12.67 -19.27
C GLU A 117 3.43 11.56 -19.03
N HIS A 118 3.03 10.48 -18.36
CA HIS A 118 3.69 9.20 -18.60
C HIS A 118 3.05 8.66 -19.87
N ASP A 119 3.61 9.12 -21.00
CA ASP A 119 3.48 8.39 -22.25
C ASP A 119 3.85 6.94 -21.97
N ARG A 120 2.91 6.09 -22.32
CA ARG A 120 2.95 4.67 -22.11
C ARG A 120 3.89 4.12 -23.18
N SER A 121 5.19 4.32 -23.01
CA SER A 121 6.25 3.52 -23.65
C SER A 121 6.24 2.13 -23.04
N SER A 122 5.10 1.45 -23.20
CA SER A 122 5.02 0.01 -23.24
C SER A 122 5.58 -0.38 -24.62
N SER A 123 6.89 -0.52 -24.73
CA SER A 123 7.50 -1.23 -25.84
C SER A 123 7.42 -2.74 -25.56
N PRO A 124 6.49 -3.50 -26.17
CA PRO A 124 6.89 -4.80 -26.68
C PRO A 124 7.69 -4.54 -27.95
N VAL A 125 8.93 -5.02 -27.98
CA VAL A 125 9.73 -5.09 -29.20
C VAL A 125 8.99 -6.01 -30.16
N THR A 126 8.20 -5.45 -31.08
CA THR A 126 7.68 -6.19 -32.21
C THR A 126 8.61 -5.93 -33.39
N LEU A 127 9.37 -6.98 -33.72
CA LEU A 127 10.19 -7.11 -34.91
C LEU A 127 9.46 -6.55 -36.16
N PRO A 128 10.15 -5.88 -37.09
CA PRO A 128 9.54 -5.48 -38.36
C PRO A 128 9.25 -6.75 -39.17
N VAL A 129 8.00 -7.19 -39.16
CA VAL A 129 7.49 -8.12 -40.17
C VAL A 129 7.44 -7.35 -41.49
N ALA A 130 8.33 -7.74 -42.41
CA ALA A 130 8.31 -7.29 -43.79
C ALA A 130 6.91 -7.55 -44.38
N VAL A 131 6.22 -6.48 -44.76
CA VAL A 131 5.02 -6.57 -45.59
C VAL A 131 5.50 -6.49 -47.05
N PRO A 132 5.27 -7.52 -47.88
CA PRO A 132 5.59 -7.43 -49.29
C PRO A 132 4.66 -6.42 -49.97
N VAL A 133 5.29 -5.44 -50.62
CA VAL A 133 4.67 -4.42 -51.48
C VAL A 133 4.10 -5.10 -52.72
N SER A 134 2.78 -5.07 -52.87
CA SER A 134 2.11 -5.27 -54.15
C SER A 134 0.85 -4.43 -54.19
N MET A 135 0.97 -3.16 -54.58
CA MET A 135 -0.14 -2.43 -55.16
C MET A 135 0.32 -1.63 -56.38
N LEU A 136 -0.11 -2.15 -57.52
CA LEU A 136 -0.87 -1.43 -58.53
C LEU A 136 -0.16 -0.21 -59.16
N ALA A 137 0.55 -0.49 -60.24
CA ALA A 137 0.95 0.50 -61.23
C ALA A 137 -0.30 1.20 -61.80
N LYS A 138 -0.36 2.51 -61.62
CA LYS A 138 -1.02 3.44 -62.53
C LYS A 138 0.07 4.15 -63.31
N GLU A 139 -0.06 4.24 -64.62
CA GLU A 139 -0.36 5.50 -65.32
C GLU A 139 -0.12 5.36 -66.82
N ASP A 140 -1.05 5.96 -67.55
CA ASP A 140 -1.15 6.10 -68.99
C ASP A 140 0.07 6.78 -69.66
N SER A 141 0.10 6.62 -70.99
CA SER A 141 0.55 7.61 -71.99
C SER A 141 1.88 7.34 -72.73
N ASN A 142 1.70 6.85 -73.97
CA ASN A 142 2.27 7.22 -75.28
C ASN A 142 3.62 8.00 -75.37
N PRO A 143 4.43 7.78 -76.44
CA PRO A 143 4.06 8.24 -77.79
C PRO A 143 3.94 7.16 -78.88
#